data_AF-M0CVR1-F1
#
_entry.id   AF-M0CVR1-F1
#
_cell.length_a   1.000
_cell.length_b   1.000
_cell.length_c   1.000
_cell.angle_alpha   90.00
_cell.angle_beta   90.00
_cell.angle_gamma   90.00
#
_symmetry.space_group_name_H-M   'P 1'
#
loop_
_entity.id
_entity.type
_entity.pdbx_description
1 polymer ?
#
loop_
_entity_poly.entity_id
_entity_poly.type
_entity_poly.pdbx_seq_one_letter_code
_entity_poly.pdbx_strand_id
1 'polypeptide(L)'
;MTRVIHTGDTHVGYQQYHSPERRRDFLDAFQRVVTDAVEEEVDAVVHAGDLFHDRRPELRDLLGTIEVLRELDDAGIPFLAVVGNHESTRGGQWLDLFENLGLAERLGDEPRLVGDTAFYGLDHVPKSRRDELTYDFEPHDAAHAALVGHGLFTPFAHADWQTETVLGESNVEFDAFLVGDNHAPGTERVLETWVTYCGSTERASAAEAEARGYNLVEFGAEVDIRRRSLETRPFVFVSVDLAEGEGADRVREQIRQRDVTDAVAIVELTGEGDPVTPASVEEFLTERGALVARVTDRRQTESESELSVSFADPDDAVRERVTDLGLSTAARDVEETVRSSKTADSKVREEVKTHVDSLVEADDLAAFSPAESGDDGADSAGTGTDAGEAESEAAGDENGERSPEDAPETEVVEAGSGETDGGEVTNVAGDDDDTGTDTATVGDDTADAADDTDTTDDTADADDTDDSDGQFTMEDF
;
A
#
# COMPACT_ATOMS: atom_id res chain seq x y z
N MET A 1 -2.88 17.70 33.45
CA MET A 1 -1.66 17.11 32.84
C MET A 1 -2.11 15.93 32.03
N THR A 2 -1.84 15.96 30.74
CA THR A 2 -2.29 14.95 29.78
C THR A 2 -1.05 14.30 29.18
N ARG A 3 -1.00 12.97 29.09
CA ARG A 3 0.08 12.23 28.45
C ARG A 3 -0.46 11.35 27.34
N VAL A 4 0.10 11.49 26.14
CA VAL A 4 -0.31 10.75 24.95
C VAL A 4 0.86 10.06 24.28
N ILE A 5 0.59 8.99 23.55
CA ILE A 5 1.52 8.48 22.53
C ILE A 5 1.22 9.20 21.22
N HIS A 6 2.25 9.81 20.64
CA HIS A 6 2.25 10.29 19.27
C HIS A 6 2.98 9.26 18.38
N THR A 7 2.22 8.64 17.49
CA THR A 7 2.65 7.65 16.49
C THR A 7 2.10 8.05 15.12
N GLY A 8 2.50 7.34 14.07
CA GLY A 8 2.12 7.59 12.67
C GLY A 8 2.85 6.61 11.76
N ASP A 9 2.59 6.69 10.45
CA ASP A 9 3.37 5.99 9.42
C ASP A 9 3.51 4.47 9.71
N THR A 10 2.42 3.84 10.18
CA THR A 10 2.42 2.41 10.54
C THR A 10 2.33 1.50 9.33
N HIS A 11 1.82 2.00 8.20
CA HIS A 11 1.77 1.28 6.92
C HIS A 11 1.28 -0.16 7.02
N VAL A 12 0.21 -0.38 7.80
CA VAL A 12 -0.36 -1.72 7.99
C VAL A 12 -0.77 -2.28 6.62
N GLY A 13 -0.39 -3.53 6.37
CA GLY A 13 -0.55 -4.21 5.08
C GLY A 13 0.64 -4.14 4.13
N TYR A 14 1.69 -3.35 4.41
CA TYR A 14 2.85 -3.25 3.52
C TYR A 14 3.65 -4.55 3.42
N GLN A 15 3.52 -5.25 2.28
CA GLN A 15 4.22 -6.51 2.03
C GLN A 15 5.64 -6.28 1.48
N GLN A 16 6.49 -5.63 2.28
CA GLN A 16 7.88 -5.31 1.94
C GLN A 16 8.65 -6.55 1.45
N TYR A 17 9.41 -6.40 0.38
CA TYR A 17 10.15 -7.48 -0.30
C TYR A 17 9.29 -8.69 -0.72
N HIS A 18 7.97 -8.52 -0.84
CA HIS A 18 6.97 -9.56 -1.05
C HIS A 18 6.85 -10.62 0.07
N SER A 19 7.49 -10.42 1.23
CA SER A 19 7.44 -11.36 2.36
C SER A 19 6.13 -11.21 3.16
N PRO A 20 5.31 -12.27 3.32
CA PRO A 20 4.15 -12.27 4.21
C PRO A 20 4.49 -12.00 5.67
N GLU A 21 5.69 -12.40 6.11
CA GLU A 21 6.23 -12.13 7.45
C GLU A 21 6.51 -10.64 7.62
N ARG A 22 7.15 -9.98 6.63
CA ARG A 22 7.34 -8.52 6.64
C ARG A 22 6.02 -7.74 6.73
N ARG A 23 4.99 -8.18 6.01
CA ARG A 23 3.63 -7.60 6.14
C ARG A 23 3.09 -7.68 7.56
N ARG A 24 3.30 -8.82 8.20
CA ARG A 24 2.86 -9.05 9.58
C ARG A 24 3.61 -8.12 10.55
N ASP A 25 4.91 -7.89 10.33
CA ASP A 25 5.71 -7.04 11.23
C ASP A 25 5.18 -5.61 11.36
N PHE A 26 4.58 -5.02 10.31
CA PHE A 26 3.95 -3.70 10.39
C PHE A 26 2.74 -3.69 11.34
N LEU A 27 1.93 -4.76 11.31
CA LEU A 27 0.81 -4.93 12.25
C LEU A 27 1.30 -5.24 13.66
N ASP A 28 2.26 -6.17 13.81
CA ASP A 28 2.84 -6.54 15.11
C ASP A 28 3.54 -5.32 15.76
N ALA A 29 4.18 -4.44 14.97
CA ALA A 29 4.77 -3.18 15.45
C ALA A 29 3.72 -2.17 15.91
N PHE A 30 2.61 -2.00 15.17
CA PHE A 30 1.50 -1.16 15.62
C PHE A 30 0.82 -1.72 16.88
N GLN A 31 0.62 -3.04 16.97
CA GLN A 31 0.13 -3.70 18.18
C GLN A 31 1.07 -3.46 19.38
N ARG A 32 2.40 -3.43 19.17
CA ARG A 32 3.34 -3.09 20.24
C ARG A 32 3.18 -1.65 20.74
N VAL A 33 2.90 -0.68 19.86
CA VAL A 33 2.58 0.71 20.28
C VAL A 33 1.33 0.74 21.16
N VAL A 34 0.29 -0.01 20.79
CA VAL A 34 -0.95 -0.12 21.59
C VAL A 34 -0.72 -0.85 22.91
N THR A 35 0.08 -1.93 22.90
CA THR A 35 0.49 -2.63 24.13
C THR A 35 1.20 -1.66 25.07
N ASP A 36 2.17 -0.89 24.58
CA ASP A 36 2.88 0.13 25.36
C ASP A 36 1.92 1.22 25.87
N ALA A 37 0.92 1.64 25.08
CA ALA A 37 -0.08 2.64 25.48
C ALA A 37 -0.90 2.18 26.71
N VAL A 38 -1.34 0.91 26.70
CA VAL A 38 -2.08 0.28 27.79
C VAL A 38 -1.17 -0.02 28.99
N GLU A 39 0.06 -0.52 28.75
CA GLU A 39 1.05 -0.79 29.80
C GLU A 39 1.52 0.49 30.53
N GLU A 40 1.68 1.61 29.81
CA GLU A 40 2.05 2.89 30.41
C GLU A 40 0.87 3.59 31.10
N GLU A 41 -0.40 3.30 30.75
CA GLU A 41 -1.64 4.04 31.13
C GLU A 41 -1.69 5.47 30.55
N VAL A 42 -1.64 5.62 29.22
CA VAL A 42 -1.73 6.94 28.54
C VAL A 42 -3.19 7.42 28.39
N ASP A 43 -3.38 8.75 28.33
CA ASP A 43 -4.71 9.36 28.23
C ASP A 43 -5.30 9.30 26.80
N ALA A 44 -4.45 9.13 25.77
CA ALA A 44 -4.85 8.90 24.38
C ALA A 44 -3.68 8.34 23.55
N VAL A 45 -4.01 7.68 22.43
CA VAL A 45 -3.08 7.44 21.31
C VAL A 45 -3.43 8.42 20.19
N VAL A 46 -2.44 9.13 19.67
CA VAL A 46 -2.54 10.11 18.59
C VAL A 46 -1.78 9.58 17.38
N HIS A 47 -2.49 9.34 16.27
CA HIS A 47 -1.95 8.79 15.04
C HIS A 47 -1.91 9.84 13.92
N ALA A 48 -0.72 10.29 13.56
CA ALA A 48 -0.49 11.37 12.59
C ALA A 48 -0.59 10.93 11.12
N GLY A 49 -1.60 10.11 10.78
CA GLY A 49 -1.85 9.59 9.42
C GLY A 49 -0.99 8.40 8.99
N ASP A 50 -1.35 7.85 7.83
CA ASP A 50 -0.76 6.66 7.19
C ASP A 50 -0.83 5.38 8.04
N LEU A 51 -2.05 5.13 8.56
CA LEU A 51 -2.37 3.88 9.26
C LEU A 51 -2.18 2.66 8.32
N PHE A 52 -2.62 2.78 7.07
CA PHE A 52 -2.50 1.74 6.04
C PHE A 52 -1.56 2.14 4.91
N HIS A 53 -0.84 1.16 4.36
CA HIS A 53 0.04 1.37 3.21
C HIS A 53 -0.70 1.54 1.88
N ASP A 54 -1.83 0.89 1.72
CA ASP A 54 -2.60 0.91 0.49
C ASP A 54 -3.94 1.63 0.69
N ARG A 55 -4.40 2.35 -0.33
CA ARG A 55 -5.77 2.91 -0.39
C ARG A 55 -6.85 1.81 -0.37
N ARG A 56 -6.46 0.55 -0.48
CA ARG A 56 -7.30 -0.66 -0.47
C ARG A 56 -6.60 -1.77 0.35
N PRO A 57 -6.51 -1.62 1.68
CA PRO A 57 -5.99 -2.68 2.54
C PRO A 57 -6.81 -3.96 2.37
N GLU A 58 -6.18 -5.12 2.61
CA GLU A 58 -6.88 -6.40 2.55
C GLU A 58 -7.71 -6.61 3.83
N LEU A 59 -8.69 -7.51 3.74
CA LEU A 59 -9.55 -7.86 4.87
C LEU A 59 -8.77 -8.29 6.12
N ARG A 60 -7.62 -8.95 5.96
CA ARG A 60 -6.74 -9.33 7.08
C ARG A 60 -6.14 -8.13 7.81
N ASP A 61 -5.77 -7.09 7.07
CA ASP A 61 -5.16 -5.89 7.64
C ASP A 61 -6.24 -5.10 8.40
N LEU A 62 -7.43 -4.96 7.79
CA LEU A 62 -8.59 -4.33 8.42
C LEU A 62 -9.02 -5.05 9.71
N LEU A 63 -9.11 -6.38 9.69
CA LEU A 63 -9.46 -7.16 10.88
C LEU A 63 -8.38 -7.06 11.97
N GLY A 64 -7.10 -7.11 11.60
CA GLY A 64 -5.99 -6.91 12.53
C GLY A 64 -6.01 -5.53 13.18
N THR A 65 -6.24 -4.46 12.40
CA THR A 65 -6.40 -3.10 12.95
C THR A 65 -7.62 -2.97 13.86
N ILE A 66 -8.75 -3.62 13.53
CA ILE A 66 -9.93 -3.68 14.43
C ILE A 66 -9.58 -4.38 15.75
N GLU A 67 -8.81 -5.47 15.72
CA GLU A 67 -8.37 -6.18 16.93
C GLU A 67 -7.45 -5.30 17.78
N VAL A 68 -6.45 -4.64 17.17
CA VAL A 68 -5.54 -3.71 17.85
C VAL A 68 -6.27 -2.51 18.45
N LEU A 69 -7.19 -1.86 17.72
CA LEU A 69 -7.93 -0.72 18.24
C LEU A 69 -8.93 -1.09 19.36
N ARG A 70 -9.42 -2.34 19.39
CA ARG A 70 -10.24 -2.83 20.51
C ARG A 70 -9.44 -2.96 21.80
N GLU A 71 -8.14 -3.26 21.75
CA GLU A 71 -7.31 -3.28 22.95
C GLU A 71 -7.23 -1.89 23.62
N LEU A 72 -7.28 -0.81 22.83
CA LEU A 72 -7.39 0.56 23.33
C LEU A 72 -8.79 0.88 23.89
N ASP A 73 -9.86 0.51 23.17
CA ASP A 73 -11.25 0.72 23.58
C ASP A 73 -11.59 -0.03 24.89
N ASP A 74 -11.19 -1.31 25.01
CA ASP A 74 -11.32 -2.12 26.23
C ASP A 74 -10.55 -1.51 27.43
N ALA A 75 -9.46 -0.77 27.16
CA ALA A 75 -8.70 -0.02 28.17
C ALA A 75 -9.27 1.39 28.44
N GLY A 76 -10.22 1.87 27.64
CA GLY A 76 -10.79 3.22 27.73
C GLY A 76 -9.86 4.33 27.20
N ILE A 77 -8.87 3.98 26.36
CA ILE A 77 -7.91 4.92 25.78
C ILE A 77 -8.40 5.32 24.37
N PRO A 78 -8.77 6.60 24.12
CA PRO A 78 -9.21 7.03 22.80
C PRO A 78 -8.06 7.01 21.78
N PHE A 79 -8.37 6.54 20.57
CA PHE A 79 -7.49 6.62 19.40
C PHE A 79 -7.90 7.81 18.54
N LEU A 80 -7.08 8.87 18.54
CA LEU A 80 -7.29 10.09 17.79
C LEU A 80 -6.40 10.07 16.54
N ALA A 81 -6.93 10.40 15.36
CA ALA A 81 -6.11 10.33 14.14
C ALA A 81 -6.46 11.40 13.10
N VAL A 82 -5.50 11.64 12.20
CA VAL A 82 -5.70 12.34 10.92
C VAL A 82 -5.46 11.38 9.76
N VAL A 83 -5.84 11.77 8.55
CA VAL A 83 -5.76 10.96 7.34
C VAL A 83 -4.49 11.29 6.56
N GLY A 84 -3.67 10.26 6.30
CA GLY A 84 -2.44 10.41 5.51
C GLY A 84 -2.64 10.38 4.00
N ASN A 85 -1.53 10.51 3.25
CA ASN A 85 -1.54 10.50 1.78
C ASN A 85 -1.91 9.12 1.22
N HIS A 86 -1.54 8.01 1.88
CA HIS A 86 -1.83 6.64 1.46
C HIS A 86 -3.29 6.23 1.70
N GLU A 87 -4.01 6.91 2.60
CA GLU A 87 -5.37 6.53 3.00
C GLU A 87 -6.47 7.18 2.13
N SER A 88 -6.12 8.26 1.42
CA SER A 88 -7.07 9.07 0.64
C SER A 88 -7.78 8.30 -0.49
N THR A 89 -9.06 7.93 -0.31
CA THR A 89 -9.86 7.27 -1.35
C THR A 89 -10.89 8.21 -2.01
N ARG A 90 -11.38 7.84 -3.21
CA ARG A 90 -12.38 8.61 -3.97
C ARG A 90 -13.82 8.50 -3.39
N GLY A 91 -14.04 7.82 -2.27
CA GLY A 91 -15.39 7.52 -1.76
C GLY A 91 -15.55 7.46 -0.23
N GLY A 92 -14.56 7.95 0.52
CA GLY A 92 -14.51 7.88 1.99
C GLY A 92 -13.10 7.54 2.47
N GLN A 93 -12.81 7.77 3.76
CA GLN A 93 -11.52 7.43 4.37
C GLN A 93 -11.64 6.14 5.18
N TRP A 94 -10.54 5.42 5.33
CA TRP A 94 -10.53 4.23 6.19
C TRP A 94 -10.79 4.59 7.66
N LEU A 95 -10.31 5.76 8.10
CA LEU A 95 -10.58 6.30 9.43
C LEU A 95 -12.08 6.45 9.72
N ASP A 96 -12.88 6.89 8.74
CA ASP A 96 -14.34 7.02 8.85
C ASP A 96 -15.00 5.66 9.18
N LEU A 97 -14.43 4.51 8.76
CA LEU A 97 -14.93 3.19 9.11
C LEU A 97 -14.72 2.87 10.60
N PHE A 98 -13.54 3.18 11.14
CA PHE A 98 -13.23 2.93 12.55
C PHE A 98 -14.01 3.86 13.47
N GLU A 99 -14.25 5.10 13.06
CA GLU A 99 -15.14 6.04 13.74
C GLU A 99 -16.60 5.52 13.79
N ASN A 100 -17.14 5.01 12.68
CA ASN A 100 -18.46 4.36 12.66
C ASN A 100 -18.54 3.08 13.52
N LEU A 101 -17.39 2.47 13.88
CA LEU A 101 -17.30 1.35 14.80
C LEU A 101 -17.07 1.78 16.26
N GLY A 102 -16.85 3.07 16.52
CA GLY A 102 -16.51 3.61 17.85
C GLY A 102 -15.06 3.38 18.27
N LEU A 103 -14.18 2.99 17.35
CA LEU A 103 -12.79 2.57 17.62
C LEU A 103 -11.74 3.66 17.32
N ALA A 104 -12.16 4.78 16.74
CA ALA A 104 -11.29 5.90 16.39
C ALA A 104 -12.08 7.21 16.37
N GLU A 105 -11.39 8.34 16.52
CA GLU A 105 -11.93 9.67 16.34
C GLU A 105 -11.06 10.43 15.34
N ARG A 106 -11.66 10.95 14.26
CA ARG A 106 -10.94 11.77 13.28
C ARG A 106 -10.84 13.21 13.77
N LEU A 107 -9.62 13.72 13.87
CA LEU A 107 -9.34 15.09 14.24
C LEU A 107 -9.55 16.03 13.03
N GLY A 108 -9.98 17.25 13.31
CA GLY A 108 -10.18 18.31 12.31
C GLY A 108 -10.18 19.68 12.98
N ASP A 109 -11.02 20.59 12.46
CA ASP A 109 -11.10 21.97 12.95
C ASP A 109 -11.77 22.10 14.34
N GLU A 110 -12.61 21.13 14.72
CA GLU A 110 -13.23 21.04 16.06
C GLU A 110 -12.29 20.35 17.07
N PRO A 111 -12.07 20.92 18.28
CA PRO A 111 -11.14 20.35 19.26
C PRO A 111 -11.67 19.09 19.95
N ARG A 112 -10.87 18.02 19.93
CA ARG A 112 -11.04 16.89 20.84
C ARG A 112 -10.28 17.14 22.15
N LEU A 113 -11.01 17.31 23.24
CA LEU A 113 -10.41 17.47 24.57
C LEU A 113 -9.98 16.13 25.17
N VAL A 114 -8.73 16.05 25.63
CA VAL A 114 -8.20 14.95 26.46
C VAL A 114 -7.51 15.56 27.68
N GLY A 115 -8.05 15.31 28.87
CA GLY A 115 -7.62 15.98 30.10
C GLY A 115 -7.75 17.50 29.98
N ASP A 116 -6.62 18.21 30.12
CA ASP A 116 -6.53 19.68 30.01
C ASP A 116 -5.98 20.14 28.63
N THR A 117 -5.95 19.28 27.62
CA THR A 117 -5.37 19.54 26.28
C THR A 117 -6.42 19.41 25.18
N ALA A 118 -6.46 20.36 24.25
CA ALA A 118 -7.24 20.30 23.02
C ALA A 118 -6.39 19.73 21.86
N PHE A 119 -6.93 18.75 21.14
CA PHE A 119 -6.30 18.18 19.94
C PHE A 119 -7.10 18.54 18.68
N TYR A 120 -6.38 19.00 17.65
CA TYR A 120 -6.92 19.42 16.35
C TYR A 120 -6.26 18.61 15.23
N GLY A 121 -6.86 18.58 14.05
CA GLY A 121 -6.39 17.78 12.91
C GLY A 121 -6.18 18.56 11.62
N LEU A 122 -5.11 18.23 10.92
CA LEU A 122 -4.77 18.68 9.57
C LEU A 122 -4.42 17.46 8.70
N ASP A 123 -5.43 16.91 8.03
CA ASP A 123 -5.27 15.82 7.06
C ASP A 123 -4.25 16.18 5.96
N HIS A 124 -3.70 15.16 5.29
CA HIS A 124 -2.83 15.38 4.14
C HIS A 124 -3.54 16.13 3.00
N VAL A 125 -2.98 17.28 2.61
CA VAL A 125 -3.43 18.09 1.47
C VAL A 125 -2.38 18.14 0.36
N PRO A 126 -2.73 17.68 -0.88
CA PRO A 126 -1.85 17.81 -2.04
C PRO A 126 -1.49 19.28 -2.31
N LYS A 127 -0.24 19.53 -2.73
CA LYS A 127 0.33 20.87 -2.99
C LYS A 127 -0.62 21.83 -3.71
N SER A 128 -1.29 21.36 -4.77
CA SER A 128 -2.20 22.15 -5.59
C SER A 128 -3.47 22.65 -4.89
N ARG A 129 -3.77 22.19 -3.68
CA ARG A 129 -4.92 22.63 -2.86
C ARG A 129 -4.53 23.25 -1.52
N ARG A 130 -3.23 23.38 -1.21
CA ARG A 130 -2.79 23.97 0.07
C ARG A 130 -3.12 25.46 0.17
N ASP A 131 -3.14 26.17 -0.96
CA ASP A 131 -3.54 27.59 -1.05
C ASP A 131 -5.05 27.82 -0.80
N GLU A 132 -5.86 26.74 -0.75
CA GLU A 132 -7.29 26.80 -0.44
C GLU A 132 -7.57 26.70 1.08
N LEU A 133 -6.54 26.41 1.89
CA LEU A 133 -6.70 26.17 3.33
C LEU A 133 -6.86 27.47 4.12
N THR A 134 -7.84 27.46 5.01
CA THR A 134 -8.01 28.45 6.07
C THR A 134 -7.76 27.75 7.40
N TYR A 135 -6.65 28.04 8.07
CA TYR A 135 -6.27 27.46 9.37
C TYR A 135 -7.12 28.03 10.52
N ASP A 136 -8.45 27.92 10.40
CA ASP A 136 -9.44 28.51 11.29
C ASP A 136 -10.07 27.40 12.15
N PHE A 137 -9.51 27.21 13.35
CA PHE A 137 -9.88 26.16 14.29
C PHE A 137 -10.92 26.66 15.31
N GLU A 138 -11.85 25.82 15.75
CA GLU A 138 -12.86 26.22 16.74
C GLU A 138 -12.21 26.50 18.12
N PRO A 139 -12.60 27.58 18.84
CA PRO A 139 -11.96 27.97 20.10
C PRO A 139 -12.08 26.93 21.24
N HIS A 140 -11.09 26.90 22.14
CA HIS A 140 -11.07 26.05 23.32
C HIS A 140 -10.79 26.83 24.62
N ASP A 141 -11.23 26.27 25.75
CA ASP A 141 -10.88 26.72 27.11
C ASP A 141 -9.78 25.84 27.77
N ALA A 142 -9.23 24.86 27.03
CA ALA A 142 -8.18 23.95 27.51
C ALA A 142 -6.86 24.68 27.84
N ALA A 143 -6.06 24.11 28.74
CA ALA A 143 -4.78 24.70 29.17
C ALA A 143 -3.67 24.57 28.12
N HIS A 144 -3.78 23.59 27.22
CA HIS A 144 -2.87 23.36 26.11
C HIS A 144 -3.62 23.10 24.81
N ALA A 145 -2.95 23.35 23.68
CA ALA A 145 -3.42 22.98 22.36
C ALA A 145 -2.34 22.23 21.58
N ALA A 146 -2.75 21.18 20.87
CA ALA A 146 -1.91 20.41 19.97
C ALA A 146 -2.57 20.27 18.60
N LEU A 147 -1.84 20.63 17.54
CA LEU A 147 -2.20 20.27 16.18
C LEU A 147 -1.63 18.90 15.86
N VAL A 148 -2.39 18.06 15.17
CA VAL A 148 -1.95 16.79 14.61
C VAL A 148 -2.05 16.92 13.09
N GLY A 149 -1.04 16.50 12.33
CA GLY A 149 -1.10 16.63 10.88
C GLY A 149 -0.18 15.71 10.11
N HIS A 150 -0.40 15.63 8.80
CA HIS A 150 0.33 14.72 7.92
C HIS A 150 0.85 15.44 6.66
N GLY A 151 2.17 15.45 6.49
CA GLY A 151 2.82 16.17 5.40
C GLY A 151 4.30 16.48 5.67
N LEU A 152 5.04 16.93 4.65
CA LEU A 152 6.45 17.32 4.78
C LEU A 152 6.62 18.80 5.18
N PHE A 153 6.56 19.07 6.48
CA PHE A 153 6.68 20.39 7.13
C PHE A 153 8.12 20.85 7.45
N THR A 154 8.41 22.15 7.35
CA THR A 154 9.71 22.78 7.67
C THR A 154 10.04 22.74 9.17
N PRO A 155 11.33 22.77 9.58
CA PRO A 155 12.56 22.88 8.79
C PRO A 155 13.19 21.51 8.43
N PHE A 156 12.41 20.43 8.47
CA PHE A 156 12.92 19.06 8.31
C PHE A 156 13.38 18.75 6.88
N ALA A 157 14.13 17.66 6.72
CA ALA A 157 14.61 17.21 5.40
C ALA A 157 13.41 16.92 4.46
N HIS A 158 13.57 17.26 3.18
CA HIS A 158 12.55 17.10 2.13
C HIS A 158 11.26 17.92 2.33
N ALA A 159 11.20 18.80 3.33
CA ALA A 159 10.05 19.67 3.59
C ALA A 159 9.66 20.54 2.40
N ASP A 160 8.34 20.62 2.16
CA ASP A 160 7.71 21.44 1.14
C ASP A 160 6.44 22.18 1.60
N TRP A 161 6.08 22.06 2.87
CA TRP A 161 5.03 22.82 3.54
C TRP A 161 5.66 23.72 4.62
N GLN A 162 5.36 25.02 4.60
CA GLN A 162 5.90 25.98 5.56
C GLN A 162 5.15 25.93 6.89
N THR A 163 5.80 25.43 7.92
CA THR A 163 5.26 25.33 9.29
C THR A 163 5.00 26.71 9.90
N GLU A 164 5.86 27.68 9.58
CA GLU A 164 5.67 29.08 9.96
C GLU A 164 4.38 29.68 9.39
N THR A 165 3.92 29.22 8.22
CA THR A 165 2.66 29.65 7.61
C THR A 165 1.48 29.00 8.33
N VAL A 166 1.51 27.67 8.52
CA VAL A 166 0.47 26.93 9.26
C VAL A 166 0.26 27.55 10.65
N LEU A 167 1.32 27.64 11.45
CA LEU A 167 1.25 28.14 12.83
C LEU A 167 1.01 29.66 12.90
N GLY A 168 1.50 30.42 11.91
CA GLY A 168 1.38 31.89 11.89
C GLY A 168 0.06 32.42 11.34
N GLU A 169 -0.65 31.63 10.53
CA GLU A 169 -1.99 31.94 10.03
C GLU A 169 -3.10 31.27 10.84
N SER A 170 -2.74 30.33 11.73
CA SER A 170 -3.67 29.71 12.68
C SER A 170 -4.28 30.73 13.65
N ASN A 171 -5.58 30.60 13.91
CA ASN A 171 -6.29 31.41 14.90
C ASN A 171 -6.09 30.91 16.36
N VAL A 172 -5.58 29.69 16.53
CA VAL A 172 -5.21 29.05 17.82
C VAL A 172 -3.69 28.97 17.96
N GLU A 173 -3.17 29.30 19.14
CA GLU A 173 -1.75 29.12 19.48
C GLU A 173 -1.50 27.68 19.98
N PHE A 174 -0.66 26.91 19.28
CA PHE A 174 -0.36 25.51 19.63
C PHE A 174 0.92 25.37 20.47
N ASP A 175 0.89 24.56 21.53
CA ASP A 175 2.09 24.16 22.27
C ASP A 175 2.90 23.11 21.49
N ALA A 176 2.22 22.23 20.77
CA ALA A 176 2.80 21.15 19.98
C ALA A 176 2.13 20.95 18.61
N PHE A 177 2.92 20.56 17.63
CA PHE A 177 2.49 20.07 16.32
C PHE A 177 3.07 18.65 16.16
N LEU A 178 2.18 17.67 16.13
CA LEU A 178 2.45 16.24 16.10
C LEU A 178 2.27 15.73 14.66
N VAL A 179 3.35 15.29 14.02
CA VAL A 179 3.43 15.17 12.55
C VAL A 179 3.82 13.75 12.09
N GLY A 180 3.18 13.27 11.01
CA GLY A 180 3.56 12.08 10.23
C GLY A 180 3.92 12.42 8.78
N ASP A 181 4.11 11.43 7.89
CA ASP A 181 4.68 11.45 6.52
C ASP A 181 6.20 11.19 6.51
N ASN A 182 6.97 11.92 7.35
CA ASN A 182 8.42 11.70 7.40
C ASN A 182 8.81 10.54 8.33
N HIS A 183 9.18 9.40 7.73
CA HIS A 183 9.67 8.21 8.43
C HIS A 183 10.95 8.44 9.27
N ALA A 184 11.68 9.54 9.04
CA ALA A 184 12.80 9.95 9.88
C ALA A 184 12.29 10.77 11.08
N PRO A 185 12.45 10.28 12.32
CA PRO A 185 11.97 11.00 13.49
C PRO A 185 12.78 12.28 13.74
N GLY A 186 12.13 13.29 14.30
CA GLY A 186 12.79 14.54 14.63
C GLY A 186 11.93 15.44 15.51
N THR A 187 12.57 16.41 16.17
CA THR A 187 11.91 17.39 17.04
C THR A 187 12.65 18.73 16.91
N GLU A 188 11.91 19.78 16.55
CA GLU A 188 12.40 21.15 16.39
C GLU A 188 11.42 22.13 17.07
N ARG A 189 11.78 23.41 17.17
CA ARG A 189 10.90 24.45 17.74
C ARG A 189 10.70 25.60 16.76
N VAL A 190 9.44 25.82 16.36
CA VAL A 190 9.03 26.81 15.34
C VAL A 190 7.96 27.69 15.97
N LEU A 191 8.13 29.02 15.93
CA LEU A 191 7.22 30.00 16.56
C LEU A 191 6.85 29.65 18.03
N GLU A 192 7.83 29.12 18.77
CA GLU A 192 7.72 28.63 20.16
C GLU A 192 6.99 27.28 20.35
N THR A 193 6.14 26.86 19.40
CA THR A 193 5.56 25.51 19.28
C THR A 193 6.63 24.44 19.07
N TRP A 194 6.47 23.29 19.73
CA TRP A 194 7.24 22.08 19.41
C TRP A 194 6.72 21.41 18.16
N VAL A 195 7.56 21.17 17.15
CA VAL A 195 7.18 20.44 15.94
C VAL A 195 7.93 19.11 15.94
N THR A 196 7.23 17.98 15.87
CA THR A 196 7.89 16.68 15.95
C THR A 196 7.29 15.63 15.03
N TYR A 197 8.17 14.87 14.37
CA TYR A 197 7.81 13.63 13.68
C TYR A 197 7.99 12.42 14.59
N CYS A 198 6.99 11.54 14.59
CA CYS A 198 7.11 10.21 15.19
C CYS A 198 8.00 9.29 14.35
N GLY A 199 8.00 9.45 13.02
CA GLY A 199 8.58 8.49 12.09
C GLY A 199 7.84 7.14 12.10
N SER A 200 8.33 6.21 11.28
CA SER A 200 7.72 4.89 11.09
C SER A 200 7.84 3.98 12.31
N THR A 201 6.80 3.16 12.54
CA THR A 201 6.80 2.13 13.60
C THR A 201 7.59 0.88 13.21
N GLU A 202 7.73 0.59 11.91
CA GLU A 202 8.60 -0.45 11.35
C GLU A 202 9.27 0.05 10.05
N ARG A 203 10.43 -0.51 9.69
CA ARG A 203 11.25 -0.08 8.56
C ARG A 203 10.57 -0.32 7.21
N ALA A 204 10.09 0.73 6.57
CA ALA A 204 9.52 0.68 5.23
C ALA A 204 10.59 0.61 4.13
N SER A 205 11.79 1.12 4.37
CA SER A 205 12.91 1.10 3.41
C SER A 205 14.22 0.55 4.00
N ALA A 206 15.18 0.25 3.13
CA ALA A 206 16.55 -0.09 3.54
C ALA A 206 17.31 1.13 4.10
N ALA A 207 16.89 2.36 3.79
CA ALA A 207 17.49 3.58 4.31
C ALA A 207 17.19 3.81 5.81
N GLU A 208 16.11 3.22 6.33
CA GLU A 208 15.64 3.36 7.73
C GLU A 208 16.46 2.53 8.75
N ALA A 209 17.79 2.58 8.67
CA ALA A 209 18.67 1.76 9.50
C ALA A 209 18.46 1.96 11.02
N GLU A 210 18.20 3.20 11.45
CA GLU A 210 17.99 3.55 12.86
C GLU A 210 16.76 2.87 13.47
N ALA A 211 16.71 2.82 14.81
CA ALA A 211 15.59 2.22 15.54
C ALA A 211 14.27 2.95 15.27
N ARG A 212 13.24 2.15 14.97
CA ARG A 212 11.86 2.61 14.78
C ARG A 212 11.18 2.87 16.11
N GLY A 213 10.05 3.57 16.12
CA GLY A 213 9.40 3.93 17.37
C GLY A 213 8.44 5.11 17.30
N TYR A 214 7.93 5.50 18.45
CA TYR A 214 6.94 6.56 18.64
C TYR A 214 7.46 7.60 19.66
N ASN A 215 6.71 8.68 19.84
CA ASN A 215 7.02 9.71 20.83
C ASN A 215 5.99 9.68 21.96
N LEU A 216 6.44 9.67 23.21
CA LEU A 216 5.61 9.92 24.39
C LEU A 216 5.61 11.42 24.66
N VAL A 217 4.44 12.04 24.73
CA VAL A 217 4.27 13.49 24.88
C VAL A 217 3.51 13.78 26.18
N GLU A 218 4.11 14.58 27.06
CA GLU A 218 3.56 15.00 28.35
C GLU A 218 3.22 16.50 28.32
N PHE A 219 1.93 16.85 28.33
CA PHE A 219 1.41 18.21 28.47
C PHE A 219 1.24 18.54 29.96
N GLY A 220 2.26 19.18 30.53
CA GLY A 220 2.36 19.50 31.96
C GLY A 220 2.47 20.99 32.24
N ALA A 221 3.43 21.42 33.08
CA ALA A 221 3.74 22.85 33.22
C ALA A 221 4.48 23.42 31.99
N GLU A 222 5.14 22.52 31.25
CA GLU A 222 5.76 22.69 29.94
C GLU A 222 5.45 21.40 29.15
N VAL A 223 5.58 21.42 27.83
CA VAL A 223 5.48 20.19 27.00
C VAL A 223 6.82 19.48 26.98
N ASP A 224 6.82 18.20 27.36
CA ASP A 224 7.98 17.30 27.32
C ASP A 224 7.73 16.18 26.29
N ILE A 225 8.68 15.97 25.38
CA ILE A 225 8.60 15.00 24.29
C ILE A 225 9.76 14.01 24.42
N ARG A 226 9.46 12.72 24.53
CA ARG A 226 10.47 11.65 24.67
C ARG A 226 10.23 10.54 23.65
N ARG A 227 11.20 10.29 22.80
CA ARG A 227 11.17 9.11 21.92
C ARG A 227 11.19 7.80 22.72
N ARG A 228 10.46 6.80 22.24
CA ARG A 228 10.53 5.39 22.64
C ARG A 228 10.93 4.57 21.43
N SER A 229 11.79 3.57 21.62
CA SER A 229 12.20 2.64 20.56
C SER A 229 11.36 1.37 20.64
N LEU A 230 10.84 0.93 19.50
CA LEU A 230 10.17 -0.36 19.37
C LEU A 230 11.18 -1.48 19.12
N GLU A 231 10.92 -2.67 19.64
CA GLU A 231 11.62 -3.89 19.26
C GLU A 231 11.00 -4.43 17.96
N THR A 232 11.58 -4.06 16.81
CA THR A 232 11.12 -4.48 15.48
C THR A 232 12.05 -5.53 14.84
N ARG A 233 11.73 -6.05 13.64
CA ARG A 233 12.52 -7.11 13.02
C ARG A 233 13.98 -6.65 12.84
N PRO A 234 14.98 -7.50 13.16
CA PRO A 234 16.39 -7.15 12.95
C PRO A 234 16.70 -6.91 11.46
N PHE A 235 17.32 -5.75 11.17
CA PHE A 235 17.94 -5.47 9.88
C PHE A 235 19.46 -5.54 10.03
N VAL A 236 20.12 -6.36 9.20
CA VAL A 236 21.55 -6.66 9.30
C VAL A 236 22.28 -6.14 8.07
N PHE A 237 22.79 -4.91 8.17
CA PHE A 237 23.49 -4.20 7.11
C PHE A 237 24.98 -4.58 7.05
N VAL A 238 25.38 -5.35 6.04
CA VAL A 238 26.76 -5.84 5.83
C VAL A 238 27.41 -5.12 4.65
N SER A 239 28.03 -3.97 4.90
CA SER A 239 28.95 -3.36 3.93
C SER A 239 30.27 -4.14 3.90
N VAL A 240 30.71 -4.54 2.70
CA VAL A 240 31.97 -5.26 2.45
C VAL A 240 32.75 -4.55 1.37
N ASP A 241 33.84 -3.90 1.78
CA ASP A 241 34.84 -3.35 0.87
C ASP A 241 35.83 -4.46 0.48
N LEU A 242 35.93 -4.77 -0.82
CA LEU A 242 36.73 -5.86 -1.36
C LEU A 242 38.00 -5.31 -2.03
N ALA A 243 39.17 -5.73 -1.56
CA ALA A 243 40.46 -5.44 -2.18
C ALA A 243 40.74 -6.34 -3.39
N GLU A 244 41.71 -5.97 -4.24
CA GLU A 244 42.18 -6.78 -5.37
C GLU A 244 42.51 -8.23 -4.93
N GLY A 245 41.86 -9.22 -5.53
CA GLY A 245 41.98 -10.64 -5.16
C GLY A 245 41.14 -11.09 -3.95
N GLU A 246 40.24 -10.25 -3.43
CA GLU A 246 39.18 -10.65 -2.51
C GLU A 246 37.84 -10.79 -3.26
N GLY A 247 37.15 -11.91 -3.07
CA GLY A 247 35.85 -12.20 -3.71
C GLY A 247 34.82 -12.78 -2.74
N ALA A 248 33.98 -13.70 -3.23
CA ALA A 248 32.81 -14.21 -2.50
C ALA A 248 33.14 -14.82 -1.12
N ASP A 249 34.32 -15.43 -0.94
CA ASP A 249 34.75 -15.99 0.34
C ASP A 249 34.95 -14.92 1.42
N ARG A 250 35.40 -13.71 1.04
CA ARG A 250 35.54 -12.57 1.95
C ARG A 250 34.18 -12.05 2.40
N VAL A 251 33.22 -11.96 1.49
CA VAL A 251 31.82 -11.61 1.78
C VAL A 251 31.21 -12.63 2.74
N ARG A 252 31.41 -13.93 2.48
CA ARG A 252 30.95 -15.02 3.37
C ARG A 252 31.59 -14.98 4.75
N GLU A 253 32.88 -14.60 4.86
CA GLU A 253 33.55 -14.39 6.15
C GLU A 253 32.94 -13.23 6.94
N GLN A 254 32.62 -12.11 6.29
CA GLN A 254 31.95 -10.97 6.94
C GLN A 254 30.54 -11.31 7.41
N ILE A 255 29.77 -12.02 6.57
CA ILE A 255 28.43 -12.50 6.93
C ILE A 255 28.47 -13.45 8.14
N ARG A 256 29.45 -14.37 8.21
CA ARG A 256 29.62 -15.32 9.34
C ARG A 256 29.85 -14.66 10.71
N GLN A 257 30.30 -13.41 10.75
CA GLN A 257 30.52 -12.67 12.00
C GLN A 257 29.23 -12.08 12.59
N ARG A 258 28.10 -12.21 11.88
CA ARG A 258 26.81 -11.67 12.30
C ARG A 258 25.77 -12.78 12.43
N ASP A 259 24.84 -12.57 13.35
CA ASP A 259 23.58 -13.30 13.34
C ASP A 259 22.69 -12.70 12.24
N VAL A 260 22.04 -13.57 11.48
CA VAL A 260 21.10 -13.22 10.41
C VAL A 260 19.79 -14.01 10.57
N THR A 261 19.65 -14.80 11.64
CA THR A 261 18.49 -15.65 11.86
C THR A 261 17.23 -14.80 11.98
N ASP A 262 16.23 -15.09 11.14
CA ASP A 262 14.95 -14.38 11.03
C ASP A 262 15.08 -12.86 10.71
N ALA A 263 16.25 -12.43 10.24
CA ALA A 263 16.56 -11.03 9.95
C ALA A 263 16.35 -10.67 8.47
N VAL A 264 16.20 -9.38 8.19
CA VAL A 264 16.42 -8.81 6.85
C VAL A 264 17.91 -8.53 6.70
N ALA A 265 18.61 -9.34 5.92
CA ALA A 265 20.04 -9.21 5.67
C ALA A 265 20.29 -8.46 4.37
N ILE A 266 20.91 -7.28 4.47
CA ILE A 266 21.22 -6.40 3.34
C ILE A 266 22.74 -6.29 3.23
N VAL A 267 23.30 -6.73 2.11
CA VAL A 267 24.74 -6.71 1.84
C VAL A 267 25.04 -5.68 0.77
N GLU A 268 26.00 -4.80 1.03
CA GLU A 268 26.51 -3.84 0.05
C GLU A 268 27.96 -4.17 -0.27
N LEU A 269 28.29 -4.35 -1.55
CA LEU A 269 29.66 -4.63 -2.00
C LEU A 269 30.28 -3.39 -2.64
N THR A 270 31.49 -3.05 -2.22
CA THR A 270 32.31 -1.93 -2.74
C THR A 270 33.75 -2.38 -3.01
N GLY A 271 34.55 -1.51 -3.62
CA GLY A 271 35.98 -1.75 -3.85
C GLY A 271 36.31 -2.30 -5.24
N GLU A 272 37.50 -2.88 -5.37
CA GLU A 272 38.12 -3.30 -6.65
C GLU A 272 38.40 -4.82 -6.69
N GLY A 273 37.82 -5.59 -5.76
CA GLY A 273 38.00 -7.05 -5.68
C GLY A 273 37.31 -7.87 -6.77
N ASP A 274 37.49 -9.19 -6.69
CA ASP A 274 37.02 -10.15 -7.69
C ASP A 274 35.49 -10.13 -7.86
N PRO A 275 34.94 -10.46 -9.05
CA PRO A 275 33.50 -10.54 -9.27
C PRO A 275 32.80 -11.47 -8.27
N VAL A 276 31.67 -11.02 -7.72
CA VAL A 276 30.84 -11.78 -6.77
C VAL A 276 29.45 -11.92 -7.36
N THR A 277 28.94 -13.15 -7.45
CA THR A 277 27.56 -13.41 -7.89
C THR A 277 26.60 -13.12 -6.74
N PRO A 278 25.67 -12.12 -6.83
CA PRO A 278 24.77 -11.76 -5.74
C PRO A 278 23.93 -12.94 -5.24
N ALA A 279 23.35 -13.71 -6.17
CA ALA A 279 22.54 -14.89 -5.85
C ALA A 279 23.27 -15.94 -4.98
N SER A 280 24.59 -16.13 -5.17
CA SER A 280 25.40 -17.07 -4.37
C SER A 280 25.76 -16.56 -2.96
N VAL A 281 25.46 -15.29 -2.69
CA VAL A 281 25.54 -14.65 -1.37
C VAL A 281 24.14 -14.63 -0.72
N GLU A 282 23.09 -14.38 -1.50
CA GLU A 282 21.68 -14.46 -1.06
C GLU A 282 21.26 -15.89 -0.66
N GLU A 283 21.67 -16.89 -1.44
CA GLU A 283 21.52 -18.32 -1.10
C GLU A 283 22.20 -18.63 0.24
N PHE A 284 23.45 -18.18 0.43
CA PHE A 284 24.19 -18.39 1.68
C PHE A 284 23.58 -17.67 2.89
N LEU A 285 22.91 -16.54 2.70
CA LEU A 285 22.14 -15.87 3.75
C LEU A 285 20.88 -16.66 4.10
N THR A 286 20.16 -17.15 3.09
CA THR A 286 18.96 -17.98 3.23
C THR A 286 19.27 -19.30 3.93
N GLU A 287 20.37 -19.98 3.56
CA GLU A 287 20.88 -21.19 4.23
C GLU A 287 21.19 -20.96 5.72
N ARG A 288 21.52 -19.72 6.10
CA ARG A 288 21.77 -19.31 7.49
C ARG A 288 20.52 -18.81 8.22
N GLY A 289 19.36 -18.88 7.59
CA GLY A 289 18.07 -18.52 8.19
C GLY A 289 17.72 -17.04 8.10
N ALA A 290 18.32 -16.26 7.19
CA ALA A 290 17.80 -14.93 6.87
C ALA A 290 16.39 -15.04 6.29
N LEU A 291 15.47 -14.21 6.78
CA LEU A 291 14.10 -14.14 6.27
C LEU A 291 14.09 -13.52 4.87
N VAL A 292 14.83 -12.43 4.71
CA VAL A 292 15.05 -11.74 3.43
C VAL A 292 16.54 -11.53 3.26
N ALA A 293 17.06 -11.91 2.10
CA ALA A 293 18.42 -11.60 1.68
C ALA A 293 18.37 -10.64 0.48
N ARG A 294 19.17 -9.57 0.54
CA ARG A 294 19.39 -8.66 -0.59
C ARG A 294 20.87 -8.33 -0.70
N VAL A 295 21.43 -8.44 -1.91
CA VAL A 295 22.83 -8.12 -2.18
C VAL A 295 22.92 -7.06 -3.29
N THR A 296 23.39 -5.87 -2.94
CA THR A 296 23.64 -4.78 -3.87
C THR A 296 25.14 -4.68 -4.13
N ASP A 297 25.57 -5.03 -5.35
CA ASP A 297 26.95 -4.81 -5.78
C ASP A 297 27.05 -3.44 -6.45
N ARG A 298 27.76 -2.49 -5.81
CA ARG A 298 27.96 -1.12 -6.32
C ARG A 298 29.26 -0.97 -7.12
N ARG A 299 29.99 -2.07 -7.35
CA ARG A 299 31.27 -2.04 -8.08
C ARG A 299 31.01 -2.00 -9.59
N GLN A 300 31.69 -1.09 -10.28
CA GLN A 300 31.70 -1.05 -11.74
C GLN A 300 32.55 -2.21 -12.27
N THR A 301 31.91 -3.36 -12.49
CA THR A 301 32.55 -4.49 -13.16
C THR A 301 32.35 -4.34 -14.66
N GLU A 302 33.43 -4.35 -15.45
CA GLU A 302 33.31 -4.52 -16.91
C GLU A 302 32.72 -5.92 -17.18
N SER A 303 31.42 -5.98 -17.47
CA SER A 303 30.72 -7.22 -17.73
C SER A 303 31.08 -7.76 -19.12
N GLU A 304 32.05 -8.68 -19.19
CA GLU A 304 32.28 -9.55 -20.37
C GLU A 304 31.13 -10.58 -20.56
N SER A 305 29.88 -10.11 -20.52
CA SER A 305 28.74 -10.76 -21.13
C SER A 305 27.59 -9.77 -21.27
N GLU A 306 27.55 -9.05 -22.40
CA GLU A 306 26.26 -8.67 -22.98
C GLU A 306 25.52 -9.98 -23.34
N LEU A 307 24.79 -10.54 -22.36
CA LEU A 307 23.75 -11.52 -22.64
C LEU A 307 22.67 -10.77 -23.42
N SER A 308 22.78 -10.79 -24.75
CA SER A 308 21.80 -10.23 -25.65
C SER A 308 20.52 -11.05 -25.55
N VAL A 309 19.68 -10.70 -24.56
CA VAL A 309 18.33 -11.22 -24.44
C VAL A 309 17.51 -10.64 -25.59
N SER A 310 17.56 -11.32 -26.73
CA SER A 310 16.65 -11.08 -27.83
C SER A 310 15.27 -11.56 -27.40
N PHE A 311 14.47 -10.65 -26.84
CA PHE A 311 13.03 -10.86 -26.79
C PHE A 311 12.54 -11.12 -28.21
N ALA A 312 11.75 -12.18 -28.40
CA ALA A 312 11.10 -12.42 -29.67
C ALA A 312 10.13 -11.27 -29.93
N ASP A 313 10.12 -10.74 -31.16
CA ASP A 313 9.18 -9.68 -31.54
C ASP A 313 7.75 -10.19 -31.36
N PRO A 314 6.93 -9.63 -30.46
CA PRO A 314 5.55 -10.05 -30.29
C PRO A 314 4.72 -9.84 -31.56
N ASP A 315 5.11 -8.91 -32.44
CA ASP A 315 4.46 -8.75 -33.73
C ASP A 315 4.76 -9.90 -34.69
N ASP A 316 5.98 -10.47 -34.67
CA ASP A 316 6.34 -11.66 -35.45
C ASP A 316 5.52 -12.87 -35.00
N ALA A 317 5.44 -13.12 -33.69
CA ALA A 317 4.70 -14.25 -33.12
C ALA A 317 3.20 -14.22 -33.44
N VAL A 318 2.58 -13.03 -33.44
CA VAL A 318 1.17 -12.89 -33.86
C VAL A 318 1.03 -12.96 -35.38
N ARG A 319 1.99 -12.47 -36.18
CA ARG A 319 1.97 -12.61 -37.66
C ARG A 319 2.08 -14.08 -38.11
N GLU A 320 2.88 -14.88 -37.42
CA GLU A 320 2.91 -16.34 -37.59
C GLU A 320 1.53 -16.95 -37.26
N ARG A 321 0.95 -16.60 -36.10
CA ARG A 321 -0.36 -17.11 -35.68
C ARG A 321 -1.52 -16.70 -36.61
N VAL A 322 -1.49 -15.49 -37.16
CA VAL A 322 -2.49 -15.02 -38.15
C VAL A 322 -2.35 -15.75 -39.49
N THR A 323 -1.14 -16.19 -39.83
CA THR A 323 -0.90 -17.03 -41.01
C THR A 323 -1.56 -18.41 -40.85
N ASP A 324 -1.36 -19.05 -39.70
CA ASP A 324 -1.93 -20.36 -39.33
C ASP A 324 -3.46 -20.40 -39.27
N LEU A 325 -4.11 -19.26 -39.00
CA LEU A 325 -5.57 -19.20 -38.82
C LEU A 325 -6.38 -19.44 -40.10
N GLY A 326 -5.74 -19.70 -41.24
CA GLY A 326 -6.43 -20.11 -42.48
C GLY A 326 -7.39 -19.06 -43.04
N LEU A 327 -7.22 -17.80 -42.64
CA LEU A 327 -8.12 -16.69 -42.99
C LEU A 327 -8.36 -16.58 -44.49
N SER A 328 -9.51 -16.05 -44.88
CA SER A 328 -9.76 -15.63 -46.26
C SER A 328 -8.92 -14.40 -46.62
N THR A 329 -8.71 -14.14 -47.91
CA THR A 329 -7.95 -12.96 -48.37
C THR A 329 -8.56 -11.68 -47.81
N ALA A 330 -9.88 -11.52 -47.92
CA ALA A 330 -10.61 -10.38 -47.37
C ALA A 330 -10.46 -10.24 -45.84
N ALA A 331 -10.29 -11.34 -45.10
CA ALA A 331 -10.08 -11.28 -43.65
C ALA A 331 -8.63 -10.93 -43.26
N ARG A 332 -7.63 -11.32 -44.07
CA ARG A 332 -6.23 -10.88 -43.88
C ARG A 332 -6.06 -9.39 -44.15
N ASP A 333 -6.63 -8.90 -45.24
CA ASP A 333 -6.53 -7.48 -45.62
C ASP A 333 -7.15 -6.56 -44.54
N VAL A 334 -8.21 -7.02 -43.86
CA VAL A 334 -8.84 -6.29 -42.75
C VAL A 334 -7.99 -6.36 -41.47
N GLU A 335 -7.36 -7.49 -41.14
CA GLU A 335 -6.42 -7.58 -39.99
C GLU A 335 -5.21 -6.67 -40.21
N GLU A 336 -4.62 -6.69 -41.41
CA GLU A 336 -3.51 -5.80 -41.77
C GLU A 336 -3.92 -4.32 -41.70
N THR A 337 -5.10 -3.95 -42.21
CA THR A 337 -5.59 -2.57 -42.18
C THR A 337 -5.80 -2.07 -40.74
N VAL A 338 -6.36 -2.90 -39.85
CA VAL A 338 -6.58 -2.57 -38.43
C VAL A 338 -5.26 -2.46 -37.67
N ARG A 339 -4.26 -3.26 -38.02
CA ARG A 339 -2.98 -3.33 -37.31
C ARG A 339 -1.92 -2.36 -37.83
N SER A 340 -2.02 -1.93 -39.09
CA SER A 340 -1.04 -1.03 -39.68
C SER A 340 -1.09 0.36 -39.03
N SER A 341 0.02 0.80 -38.43
CA SER A 341 0.18 2.13 -37.81
C SER A 341 0.11 3.32 -38.80
N LYS A 342 -0.25 3.06 -40.06
CA LYS A 342 -0.40 4.05 -41.13
C LYS A 342 -1.84 4.59 -41.25
N THR A 343 -2.80 3.89 -40.64
CA THR A 343 -4.21 4.30 -40.63
C THR A 343 -4.58 4.78 -39.24
N ALA A 344 -5.01 6.03 -39.10
CA ALA A 344 -5.50 6.54 -37.81
C ALA A 344 -6.79 5.82 -37.40
N ASP A 345 -6.93 5.45 -36.13
CA ASP A 345 -8.05 4.67 -35.58
C ASP A 345 -9.44 5.19 -36.00
N SER A 346 -9.59 6.51 -36.07
CA SER A 346 -10.83 7.19 -36.48
C SER A 346 -11.24 6.93 -37.94
N LYS A 347 -10.33 6.44 -38.78
CA LYS A 347 -10.53 6.15 -40.22
C LYS A 347 -10.54 4.67 -40.57
N VAL A 348 -10.04 3.78 -39.70
CA VAL A 348 -9.95 2.33 -39.95
C VAL A 348 -11.28 1.74 -40.45
N ARG A 349 -12.40 2.19 -39.89
CA ARG A 349 -13.75 1.73 -40.29
C ARG A 349 -14.15 2.16 -41.71
N GLU A 350 -13.67 3.30 -42.20
CA GLU A 350 -13.97 3.81 -43.54
C GLU A 350 -13.10 3.12 -44.61
N GLU A 351 -11.81 2.91 -44.31
CA GLU A 351 -10.88 2.14 -45.15
C GLU A 351 -11.34 0.68 -45.29
N VAL A 352 -11.62 -0.02 -44.18
CA VAL A 352 -12.12 -1.40 -44.18
C VAL A 352 -13.42 -1.54 -44.99
N LYS A 353 -14.35 -0.59 -44.86
CA LYS A 353 -15.58 -0.58 -45.65
C LYS A 353 -15.30 -0.42 -47.14
N THR A 354 -14.42 0.52 -47.50
CA THR A 354 -14.05 0.80 -48.89
C THR A 354 -13.40 -0.42 -49.56
N HIS A 355 -12.52 -1.11 -48.84
CA HIS A 355 -11.86 -2.32 -49.33
C HIS A 355 -12.87 -3.47 -49.55
N VAL A 356 -13.72 -3.75 -48.56
CA VAL A 356 -14.77 -4.80 -48.66
C VAL A 356 -15.80 -4.49 -49.75
N ASP A 357 -16.27 -3.23 -49.85
CA ASP A 357 -17.18 -2.81 -50.92
C ASP A 357 -16.52 -3.02 -52.30
N SER A 358 -15.22 -2.75 -52.46
CA SER A 358 -14.50 -2.95 -53.72
C SER A 358 -14.39 -4.42 -54.16
N LEU A 359 -14.19 -5.35 -53.22
CA LEU A 359 -14.17 -6.80 -53.48
C LEU A 359 -15.55 -7.32 -53.90
N VAL A 360 -16.62 -6.77 -53.32
CA VAL A 360 -18.01 -7.09 -53.68
C VAL A 360 -18.38 -6.49 -55.04
N GLU A 361 -17.97 -5.26 -55.36
CA GLU A 361 -18.19 -4.64 -56.67
C GLU A 361 -17.41 -5.35 -57.81
N ALA A 362 -16.28 -5.99 -57.48
CA ALA A 362 -15.50 -6.81 -58.41
C ALA A 362 -16.08 -8.23 -58.66
N ASP A 363 -17.14 -8.61 -57.94
CA ASP A 363 -17.72 -9.98 -57.91
C ASP A 363 -16.70 -11.07 -57.50
N ASP A 364 -15.63 -10.68 -56.76
CA ASP A 364 -14.61 -11.62 -56.26
C ASP A 364 -15.04 -12.27 -54.94
N LEU A 365 -16.14 -13.01 -55.02
CA LEU A 365 -16.71 -13.74 -53.88
C LEU A 365 -15.78 -14.88 -53.39
N ALA A 366 -14.75 -15.25 -54.18
CA ALA A 366 -13.73 -16.21 -53.77
C ALA A 366 -12.80 -15.63 -52.68
N ALA A 367 -12.52 -14.32 -52.71
CA ALA A 367 -11.70 -13.64 -51.70
C ALA A 367 -12.23 -13.73 -50.26
N PHE A 368 -13.52 -14.06 -50.07
CA PHE A 368 -14.15 -14.27 -48.77
C PHE A 368 -14.12 -15.73 -48.29
N SER A 369 -13.68 -16.68 -49.14
CA SER A 369 -13.55 -18.10 -48.78
C SER A 369 -12.27 -18.34 -47.96
N PRO A 370 -12.29 -19.18 -46.91
CA PRO A 370 -11.08 -19.57 -46.18
C PRO A 370 -10.05 -20.21 -47.11
N ALA A 371 -8.77 -20.06 -46.81
CA ALA A 371 -7.72 -20.74 -47.55
C ALA A 371 -7.76 -22.26 -47.27
N GLU A 372 -7.62 -23.10 -48.30
CA GLU A 372 -7.51 -24.55 -48.10
C GLU A 372 -6.23 -24.88 -47.30
N SER A 373 -6.40 -25.56 -46.17
CA SER A 373 -5.31 -26.01 -45.32
C SER A 373 -4.43 -27.01 -46.06
N GLY A 374 -3.17 -26.65 -46.33
CA GLY A 374 -2.18 -27.61 -46.81
C GLY A 374 -1.77 -28.56 -45.68
N ASP A 375 -2.15 -29.84 -45.79
CA ASP A 375 -1.66 -30.91 -44.92
C ASP A 375 -0.27 -31.38 -45.41
N ASP A 376 0.71 -31.30 -44.53
CA ASP A 376 2.00 -32.01 -44.60
C ASP A 376 2.53 -32.14 -43.16
N GLY A 377 1.94 -33.02 -42.34
CA GLY A 377 2.29 -33.08 -40.90
C GLY A 377 2.11 -34.37 -40.10
N ALA A 378 1.33 -35.35 -40.58
CA ALA A 378 1.23 -36.73 -40.06
C ALA A 378 1.05 -36.94 -38.54
N ASP A 379 -0.19 -37.22 -38.13
CA ASP A 379 -0.47 -38.00 -36.92
C ASP A 379 0.19 -39.39 -37.00
N SER A 380 1.01 -39.72 -36.01
CA SER A 380 1.29 -41.11 -35.64
C SER A 380 1.24 -41.24 -34.12
N ALA A 381 0.11 -41.75 -33.63
CA ALA A 381 -0.09 -42.07 -32.23
C ALA A 381 1.08 -42.89 -31.66
N GLY A 382 1.66 -42.39 -30.56
CA GLY A 382 2.68 -43.09 -29.78
C GLY A 382 2.08 -44.29 -29.06
N THR A 383 2.29 -45.47 -29.64
CA THR A 383 1.86 -46.78 -29.13
C THR A 383 2.33 -47.05 -27.70
N GLY A 384 1.48 -47.71 -26.91
CA GLY A 384 1.89 -48.32 -25.64
C GLY A 384 2.76 -49.58 -25.84
N THR A 385 3.99 -49.49 -25.35
CA THR A 385 4.69 -50.55 -24.60
C THR A 385 5.17 -51.83 -25.31
N ASP A 386 6.45 -51.76 -25.70
CA ASP A 386 7.55 -52.73 -25.45
C ASP A 386 7.58 -54.14 -26.08
N ALA A 387 8.80 -54.58 -26.41
CA ALA A 387 9.18 -55.98 -26.64
C ALA A 387 10.72 -56.16 -26.65
N GLY A 388 11.30 -56.74 -25.59
CA GLY A 388 12.58 -57.47 -25.72
C GLY A 388 13.54 -57.52 -24.53
N GLU A 389 13.20 -58.22 -23.45
CA GLU A 389 14.23 -59.03 -22.78
C GLU A 389 14.47 -60.33 -23.56
N ALA A 390 15.67 -60.88 -23.41
CA ALA A 390 16.09 -62.11 -24.09
C ALA A 390 15.44 -63.37 -23.52
N GLU A 391 15.60 -64.48 -24.24
CA GLU A 391 15.06 -65.81 -23.95
C GLU A 391 15.25 -66.28 -22.49
N SER A 392 14.18 -66.73 -21.81
CA SER A 392 14.12 -68.09 -21.23
C SER A 392 12.75 -68.52 -20.65
N GLU A 393 12.29 -69.67 -21.15
CA GLU A 393 11.39 -70.72 -20.63
C GLU A 393 10.22 -70.51 -19.62
N ALA A 394 9.07 -71.11 -20.01
CA ALA A 394 8.16 -71.98 -19.22
C ALA A 394 6.90 -71.44 -18.47
N ALA A 395 5.74 -71.73 -19.08
CA ALA A 395 4.51 -72.35 -18.52
C ALA A 395 3.63 -71.66 -17.43
N GLY A 396 2.35 -71.43 -17.78
CA GLY A 396 1.20 -72.01 -17.05
C GLY A 396 0.15 -71.12 -16.35
N ASP A 397 -1.09 -71.19 -16.85
CA ASP A 397 -2.38 -71.30 -16.12
C ASP A 397 -3.27 -70.08 -15.69
N GLU A 398 -4.49 -70.11 -16.24
CA GLU A 398 -5.87 -69.74 -15.80
C GLU A 398 -6.32 -68.54 -14.90
N ASN A 399 -7.36 -67.84 -15.41
CA ASN A 399 -8.64 -67.37 -14.82
C ASN A 399 -8.75 -66.35 -13.64
N GLY A 400 -9.77 -65.45 -13.70
CA GLY A 400 -10.35 -64.81 -12.50
C GLY A 400 -11.18 -63.52 -12.66
N GLU A 401 -12.51 -63.60 -12.51
CA GLU A 401 -13.56 -62.58 -12.71
C GLU A 401 -13.78 -61.45 -11.65
N ARG A 402 -14.39 -60.33 -12.10
CA ARG A 402 -15.46 -59.45 -11.46
C ARG A 402 -15.21 -58.42 -10.32
N SER A 403 -15.47 -57.15 -10.68
CA SER A 403 -16.47 -56.18 -10.13
C SER A 403 -16.40 -55.57 -8.69
N PRO A 404 -17.03 -54.39 -8.45
CA PRO A 404 -16.64 -53.41 -7.39
C PRO A 404 -17.69 -53.17 -6.29
N GLU A 405 -17.39 -52.32 -5.29
CA GLU A 405 -18.27 -51.20 -4.79
C GLU A 405 -17.68 -50.41 -3.58
N ASP A 406 -18.29 -49.24 -3.34
CA ASP A 406 -18.41 -48.41 -2.11
C ASP A 406 -17.31 -47.46 -1.55
N ALA A 407 -17.84 -46.30 -1.11
CA ALA A 407 -17.28 -45.29 -0.21
C ALA A 407 -18.39 -44.86 0.78
N PRO A 408 -18.08 -44.36 1.99
CA PRO A 408 -19.10 -43.74 2.86
C PRO A 408 -18.78 -42.31 3.35
N GLU A 409 -19.75 -41.74 4.07
CA GLU A 409 -19.97 -40.30 4.28
C GLU A 409 -19.54 -39.75 5.68
N THR A 410 -19.87 -38.48 5.90
CA THR A 410 -19.71 -37.62 7.10
C THR A 410 -20.48 -38.06 8.36
N GLU A 411 -20.04 -37.61 9.54
CA GLU A 411 -20.84 -37.61 10.79
C GLU A 411 -20.97 -36.20 11.43
N VAL A 412 -22.03 -36.05 12.23
CA VAL A 412 -22.45 -34.86 13.00
C VAL A 412 -22.65 -35.28 14.45
N VAL A 413 -22.37 -34.42 15.45
CA VAL A 413 -22.64 -34.71 16.87
C VAL A 413 -23.24 -33.49 17.59
N GLU A 414 -24.28 -33.73 18.40
CA GLU A 414 -24.98 -32.72 19.22
C GLU A 414 -24.78 -32.90 20.75
N ALA A 415 -24.89 -31.76 21.45
CA ALA A 415 -25.36 -31.46 22.81
C ALA A 415 -25.37 -32.50 23.97
N GLY A 416 -24.99 -32.00 25.16
CA GLY A 416 -25.25 -32.57 26.49
C GLY A 416 -25.33 -31.47 27.58
N SER A 417 -26.11 -31.67 28.65
CA SER A 417 -26.73 -30.62 29.48
C SER A 417 -26.20 -30.42 30.92
N GLY A 418 -26.55 -29.28 31.54
CA GLY A 418 -26.45 -29.02 33.00
C GLY A 418 -27.17 -27.71 33.44
N GLU A 419 -27.94 -27.74 34.53
CA GLU A 419 -28.89 -26.68 34.97
C GLU A 419 -28.54 -26.01 36.34
N THR A 420 -29.32 -24.96 36.70
CA THR A 420 -29.52 -24.32 38.05
C THR A 420 -28.38 -23.40 38.57
N ASP A 421 -28.57 -22.30 39.32
CA ASP A 421 -29.73 -21.49 39.82
C ASP A 421 -29.19 -20.06 40.19
N GLY A 422 -29.92 -18.97 40.48
CA GLY A 422 -31.37 -18.65 40.53
C GLY A 422 -31.67 -17.33 41.31
N GLY A 423 -32.55 -16.45 40.81
CA GLY A 423 -32.99 -15.17 41.45
C GLY A 423 -32.25 -13.90 40.99
N GLU A 424 -32.78 -12.66 41.11
CA GLU A 424 -34.10 -12.16 41.55
C GLU A 424 -34.43 -10.81 40.84
N VAL A 425 -35.68 -10.36 40.91
CA VAL A 425 -36.27 -9.26 40.12
C VAL A 425 -36.47 -7.98 40.95
N THR A 426 -36.12 -6.80 40.43
CA THR A 426 -36.83 -5.55 40.78
C THR A 426 -36.94 -4.57 39.62
N ASN A 427 -38.17 -4.35 39.15
CA ASN A 427 -38.53 -3.14 38.41
C ASN A 427 -38.57 -1.94 39.37
N VAL A 428 -38.16 -0.76 38.89
CA VAL A 428 -38.71 0.52 39.36
C VAL A 428 -39.12 1.32 38.13
N ALA A 429 -40.36 1.81 38.16
CA ALA A 429 -40.91 2.71 37.16
C ALA A 429 -41.39 3.99 37.85
N GLY A 430 -41.45 5.06 37.05
CA GLY A 430 -42.13 6.31 37.35
C GLY A 430 -41.25 7.51 37.01
N ASP A 431 -41.79 8.60 36.48
CA ASP A 431 -43.04 8.91 35.78
C ASP A 431 -42.99 10.43 35.51
N ASP A 432 -43.84 10.92 34.61
CA ASP A 432 -44.20 12.34 34.35
C ASP A 432 -43.04 13.31 33.96
N ASP A 433 -42.96 13.86 32.74
CA ASP A 433 -43.92 14.63 31.92
C ASP A 433 -44.02 16.12 32.30
N ASP A 434 -43.53 17.01 31.41
CA ASP A 434 -44.13 18.34 31.21
C ASP A 434 -43.88 18.85 29.77
N THR A 435 -44.80 19.68 29.31
CA THR A 435 -44.98 20.09 27.91
C THR A 435 -44.83 21.60 27.72
N GLY A 436 -44.42 22.06 26.53
CA GLY A 436 -44.16 23.48 26.29
C GLY A 436 -44.14 23.91 24.82
N THR A 437 -45.30 23.96 24.18
CA THR A 437 -45.51 24.52 22.83
C THR A 437 -45.53 26.06 22.86
N ASP A 438 -44.98 26.77 21.87
CA ASP A 438 -45.79 27.61 20.94
C ASP A 438 -45.05 28.61 20.00
N THR A 439 -45.49 28.55 18.73
CA THR A 439 -45.69 29.65 17.75
C THR A 439 -44.55 30.48 17.09
N ALA A 440 -44.51 30.26 15.77
CA ALA A 440 -44.00 31.06 14.65
C ALA A 440 -44.33 32.58 14.56
N THR A 441 -43.54 33.31 13.75
CA THR A 441 -43.95 34.37 12.77
C THR A 441 -42.77 34.61 11.79
N VAL A 442 -42.82 34.18 10.51
CA VAL A 442 -43.14 34.93 9.28
C VAL A 442 -42.46 36.32 9.12
N GLY A 443 -41.69 36.49 8.04
CA GLY A 443 -41.20 37.78 7.51
C GLY A 443 -40.62 37.57 6.10
N ASP A 444 -41.10 38.32 5.12
CA ASP A 444 -40.90 38.13 3.66
C ASP A 444 -40.04 39.27 3.06
N ASP A 445 -39.85 39.21 1.73
CA ASP A 445 -39.66 40.29 0.75
C ASP A 445 -38.25 40.58 0.14
N THR A 446 -38.17 40.24 -1.16
CA THR A 446 -37.52 40.97 -2.28
C THR A 446 -35.97 41.04 -2.37
N ALA A 447 -35.28 40.60 -3.43
CA ALA A 447 -35.39 40.73 -4.91
C ALA A 447 -34.80 42.03 -5.50
N ASP A 448 -33.81 41.92 -6.41
CA ASP A 448 -33.88 42.44 -7.80
C ASP A 448 -32.72 41.95 -8.73
N ALA A 449 -32.94 42.07 -10.05
CA ALA A 449 -32.08 42.12 -11.27
C ALA A 449 -30.67 41.43 -11.33
N ALA A 450 -30.22 40.73 -12.39
CA ALA A 450 -30.48 40.72 -13.85
C ALA A 450 -29.62 41.69 -14.74
N ASP A 451 -29.43 41.28 -16.01
CA ASP A 451 -28.53 41.78 -17.09
C ASP A 451 -27.01 41.54 -16.87
N ASP A 452 -26.24 40.78 -17.68
CA ASP A 452 -26.18 40.51 -19.14
C ASP A 452 -25.27 41.50 -19.92
N THR A 453 -24.18 41.00 -20.53
CA THR A 453 -23.67 41.36 -21.87
C THR A 453 -22.33 40.68 -22.24
N ASP A 454 -22.45 39.79 -23.22
CA ASP A 454 -21.48 39.31 -24.21
C ASP A 454 -20.49 40.38 -24.78
N THR A 455 -19.21 40.02 -24.99
CA THR A 455 -18.40 40.46 -26.15
C THR A 455 -17.21 39.50 -26.40
N THR A 456 -16.93 39.23 -27.68
CA THR A 456 -15.99 38.25 -28.26
C THR A 456 -14.59 38.77 -28.62
N ASP A 457 -13.65 37.84 -28.88
CA ASP A 457 -12.39 37.95 -29.66
C ASP A 457 -11.29 38.91 -29.12
N ASP A 458 -9.98 38.70 -29.34
CA ASP A 458 -9.29 37.85 -30.33
C ASP A 458 -7.84 37.45 -29.89
N THR A 459 -7.35 36.36 -30.49
CA THR A 459 -5.97 35.83 -30.67
C THR A 459 -4.69 36.52 -30.14
N ALA A 460 -3.74 35.71 -29.60
CA ALA A 460 -2.36 35.55 -30.11
C ALA A 460 -1.55 34.42 -29.39
N ASP A 461 -0.65 33.77 -30.13
CA ASP A 461 0.20 32.62 -29.75
C ASP A 461 1.25 32.87 -28.63
N ALA A 462 1.66 31.80 -27.91
CA ALA A 462 3.04 31.27 -27.96
C ALA A 462 3.29 29.99 -27.13
N ASP A 463 4.06 29.07 -27.73
CA ASP A 463 4.97 28.04 -27.21
C ASP A 463 4.50 26.88 -26.29
N ASP A 464 4.76 25.68 -26.83
CA ASP A 464 4.87 24.38 -26.18
C ASP A 464 5.67 24.39 -24.86
N THR A 465 5.18 23.65 -23.86
CA THR A 465 6.06 22.74 -23.11
C THR A 465 5.25 21.51 -22.66
N ASP A 466 5.71 20.34 -23.06
CA ASP A 466 5.10 19.03 -22.82
C ASP A 466 5.60 18.49 -21.46
N ASP A 467 4.98 18.93 -20.36
CA ASP A 467 5.29 18.42 -19.02
C ASP A 467 4.65 17.04 -18.83
N SER A 468 5.42 16.01 -19.18
CA SER A 468 5.07 14.61 -18.91
C SER A 468 5.03 14.33 -17.40
N ASP A 469 3.86 13.95 -16.88
CA ASP A 469 3.64 13.54 -15.50
C ASP A 469 4.53 12.34 -15.10
N GLY A 470 5.67 12.65 -14.48
CA GLY A 470 6.58 11.66 -13.90
C GLY A 470 6.01 11.03 -12.64
N GLN A 471 5.30 9.91 -12.78
CA GLN A 471 4.97 9.04 -11.65
C GLN A 471 6.25 8.38 -11.12
N PHE A 472 6.77 8.90 -10.01
CA PHE A 472 7.84 8.24 -9.26
C PHE A 472 7.26 7.05 -8.49
N THR A 473 7.62 5.84 -8.91
CA THR A 473 7.41 4.63 -8.11
C THR A 473 8.56 4.45 -7.12
N MET A 474 8.27 3.87 -5.96
CA MET A 474 9.19 3.75 -4.82
C MET A 474 10.30 2.69 -5.01
N GLU A 475 10.69 2.39 -6.26
CA GLU A 475 11.77 1.45 -6.58
C GLU A 475 13.15 2.11 -6.62
N ASP A 476 13.21 3.46 -6.60
CA ASP A 476 14.43 4.28 -6.65
C ASP A 476 14.78 4.99 -5.30
N PHE A 477 14.29 4.49 -4.16
CA PHE A 477 14.60 5.00 -2.81
C PHE A 477 15.13 3.91 -1.84
#